data_AF-A0A4S4KXI9-F1
#
_entry.id   AF-A0A4S4KXI9-F1
#
_cell.length_a   1.000
_cell.length_b   1.000
_cell.length_c   1.000
_cell.angle_alpha   90.00
_cell.angle_beta   90.00
_cell.angle_gamma   90.00
#
_symmetry.space_group_name_H-M   'P 1'
#
loop_
_entity.id
_entity.type
_entity.pdbx_description
1 polymer ?
#
loop_
_entity_poly.entity_id
_entity_poly.type
_entity_poly.pdbx_seq_one_letter_code
_entity_poly.pdbx_strand_id
1 'polypeptide(L)'
;HDRRCASRFPHTHLDAISPPSPHPPDPAYRRQRIAHTALSLLLAYVTSPDAPSPLPVRKNSLVVKIGQDNTPSIRLFEGLGFTIVKTVDVFEEVEMRLAGQAAEWVAGTVRALEHGQVDDRPSAGEPDACGS
;
A
#
# COMPACT_ATOMS: atom_id res chain seq x y z
N HIS A 1 41.84 -27.78 21.47
CA HIS A 1 41.01 -26.61 21.84
C HIS A 1 41.45 -25.45 20.95
N ASP A 2 41.08 -25.49 19.68
CA ASP A 2 39.79 -25.03 19.12
C ASP A 2 39.83 -23.52 18.82
N ARG A 3 40.02 -23.20 17.55
CA ARG A 3 39.58 -21.96 16.91
C ARG A 3 39.18 -22.29 15.48
N ARG A 4 37.94 -22.73 15.29
CA ARG A 4 37.29 -22.63 13.98
C ARG A 4 36.67 -21.24 13.83
N CYS A 5 37.10 -20.56 12.78
CA CYS A 5 36.40 -19.45 12.17
C CYS A 5 34.98 -19.88 11.76
N ALA A 6 33.97 -19.07 12.06
CA ALA A 6 32.68 -19.10 11.40
C ALA A 6 32.17 -17.66 11.21
N SER A 7 32.14 -17.27 9.94
CA SER A 7 31.38 -16.21 9.28
C SER A 7 30.38 -15.42 10.15
N ARG A 8 30.66 -14.13 10.32
CA ARG A 8 29.72 -13.12 10.78
C ARG A 8 28.84 -12.69 9.59
N PHE A 9 27.71 -13.35 9.40
CA PHE A 9 26.65 -12.82 8.55
C PHE A 9 25.95 -11.67 9.29
N PRO A 10 25.84 -10.46 8.73
CA PRO A 10 24.90 -9.49 9.26
C PRO A 10 23.49 -9.99 8.92
N HIS A 11 22.78 -10.49 9.94
CA HIS A 11 21.33 -10.64 9.84
C HIS A 11 20.75 -9.24 9.63
N THR A 12 20.39 -8.92 8.39
CA THR A 12 19.33 -7.95 8.08
C THR A 12 18.07 -8.47 8.75
N HIS A 13 17.86 -8.01 9.97
CA HIS A 13 16.63 -8.19 10.71
C HIS A 13 15.58 -7.37 9.97
N LEU A 14 14.71 -8.05 9.22
CA LEU A 14 13.50 -7.45 8.66
C LEU A 14 12.81 -6.67 9.78
N ASP A 15 12.53 -5.40 9.50
CA ASP A 15 11.78 -4.53 10.38
C ASP A 15 10.49 -5.23 10.77
N ALA A 16 10.42 -5.52 12.06
CA ALA A 16 9.21 -5.96 12.72
C ALA A 16 8.11 -4.97 12.37
N ILE A 17 6.99 -5.49 11.88
CA ILE A 17 5.72 -4.78 11.79
C ILE A 17 5.51 -4.09 13.14
N SER A 18 5.61 -2.77 13.15
CA SER A 18 5.48 -1.95 14.35
C SER A 18 4.18 -2.32 15.07
N PRO A 19 4.19 -2.57 16.39
CA PRO A 19 2.97 -2.84 17.12
C PRO A 19 1.99 -1.66 16.94
N PRO A 20 0.67 -1.89 16.89
CA PRO A 20 -0.30 -0.82 16.76
C PRO A 20 -0.09 0.18 17.90
N SER A 21 0.25 1.42 17.55
CA SER A 21 0.49 2.49 18.52
C SER A 21 -0.77 2.68 19.39
N PRO A 22 -0.64 2.80 20.72
CA PRO A 22 -1.77 2.96 21.65
C PRO A 22 -2.41 4.36 21.60
N HIS A 23 -1.99 5.22 20.68
CA HIS A 23 -2.51 6.57 20.56
C HIS A 23 -3.77 6.56 19.69
N PRO A 24 -4.89 7.15 20.15
CA PRO A 24 -6.04 7.33 19.29
C PRO A 24 -5.63 8.18 18.08
N PRO A 25 -6.26 7.99 16.90
CA PRO A 25 -5.98 8.79 15.72
C PRO A 25 -6.04 10.27 16.10
N ASP A 26 -4.98 11.00 15.72
CA ASP A 26 -4.77 12.39 16.08
C ASP A 26 -6.05 13.20 15.79
N PRO A 27 -6.63 13.88 16.81
CA PRO A 27 -7.88 14.61 16.66
C PRO A 27 -7.85 15.62 15.52
N ALA A 28 -6.67 16.10 15.12
CA ALA A 28 -6.50 17.00 13.99
C ALA A 28 -7.08 16.43 12.68
N TYR A 29 -7.07 15.11 12.47
CA TYR A 29 -7.52 14.50 11.21
C TYR A 29 -8.97 14.02 11.21
N ARG A 30 -9.69 14.16 12.33
CA ARG A 30 -11.09 13.72 12.41
C ARG A 30 -11.98 14.65 11.60
N ARG A 31 -13.02 14.06 10.98
CA ARG A 31 -14.07 14.75 10.22
C ARG A 31 -13.61 15.51 8.96
N GLN A 32 -12.35 15.36 8.54
CA GLN A 32 -11.83 16.04 7.35
C GLN A 32 -12.09 15.28 6.03
N ARG A 33 -12.82 14.15 6.06
CA ARG A 33 -13.05 13.27 4.90
C ARG A 33 -11.78 12.87 4.11
N ILE A 34 -10.59 12.99 4.71
CA ILE A 34 -9.31 12.69 4.04
C ILE A 34 -9.29 11.26 3.52
N ALA A 35 -9.74 10.30 4.34
CA ALA A 35 -9.81 8.90 3.93
C ALA A 35 -10.70 8.69 2.70
N HIS A 36 -11.83 9.41 2.62
CA HIS A 36 -12.73 9.34 1.47
C HIS A 36 -12.06 9.90 0.22
N THR A 37 -11.40 11.05 0.31
CA THR A 37 -10.69 11.66 -0.83
C THR A 37 -9.53 10.79 -1.30
N ALA A 38 -8.71 10.30 -0.38
CA ALA A 38 -7.56 9.44 -0.69
C ALA A 38 -8.01 8.14 -1.36
N LEU A 39 -9.04 7.48 -0.84
CA LEU A 39 -9.59 6.26 -1.46
C LEU A 39 -10.23 6.56 -2.81
N SER A 40 -10.96 7.67 -2.96
CA SER A 40 -11.54 8.04 -4.25
C SER A 40 -10.46 8.21 -5.33
N LEU A 41 -9.37 8.92 -5.00
CA LEU A 41 -8.23 9.11 -5.90
C LEU A 41 -7.56 7.78 -6.26
N LEU A 42 -7.32 6.94 -5.25
CA LEU A 42 -6.72 5.62 -5.46
C LEU A 42 -7.60 4.76 -6.37
N LEU A 43 -8.90 4.68 -6.08
CA LEU A 43 -9.86 3.88 -6.83
C LEU A 43 -10.01 4.39 -8.28
N ALA A 44 -10.05 5.70 -8.47
CA ALA A 44 -10.04 6.32 -9.80
C ALA A 44 -8.76 5.98 -10.57
N TYR A 45 -7.60 6.02 -9.91
CA TYR A 45 -6.31 5.70 -10.52
C TYR A 45 -6.20 4.22 -10.91
N VAL A 46 -6.48 3.27 -10.01
CA VAL A 46 -6.31 1.83 -10.29
C VAL A 46 -7.31 1.29 -11.30
N THR A 47 -8.44 1.98 -11.50
CA THR A 47 -9.45 1.64 -12.50
C THR A 47 -9.34 2.47 -13.78
N SER A 48 -8.40 3.42 -13.83
CA SER A 48 -8.17 4.26 -15.01
C SER A 48 -7.52 3.43 -16.12
N PRO A 49 -8.01 3.52 -17.38
CA PRO A 49 -7.39 2.83 -18.52
C PRO A 49 -5.97 3.31 -18.80
N ASP A 50 -5.61 4.52 -18.36
CA ASP A 50 -4.28 5.13 -18.57
C ASP A 50 -3.25 4.69 -17.53
N ALA A 51 -3.62 3.82 -16.59
CA ALA A 51 -2.73 3.37 -15.54
C ALA A 51 -1.69 2.35 -16.07
N PRO A 52 -0.44 2.38 -15.56
CA PRO A 52 0.63 1.51 -16.03
C PRO A 52 0.37 0.05 -15.62
N SER A 53 0.80 -0.89 -16.48
CA SER A 53 0.74 -2.34 -16.19
C SER A 53 1.36 -2.65 -14.83
N PRO A 54 0.69 -3.43 -13.95
CA PRO A 54 -0.41 -4.38 -14.21
C PRO A 54 -1.84 -3.81 -14.14
N LEU A 55 -2.01 -2.48 -14.06
CA LEU A 55 -3.31 -1.81 -14.16
C LEU A 55 -3.71 -1.71 -15.65
N PRO A 56 -5.01 -1.64 -16.00
CA PRO A 56 -6.19 -1.34 -15.16
C PRO A 56 -6.84 -2.55 -14.47
N VAL A 57 -7.23 -2.38 -13.20
CA VAL A 57 -8.07 -3.35 -12.47
C VAL A 57 -9.53 -3.13 -12.83
N ARG A 58 -10.25 -4.21 -13.17
CA ARG A 58 -11.70 -4.13 -13.38
C ARG A 58 -12.39 -3.74 -12.08
N LYS A 59 -13.32 -2.78 -12.16
CA LYS A 59 -14.13 -2.32 -11.02
C LYS A 59 -14.78 -3.47 -10.22
N ASN A 60 -15.27 -4.50 -10.91
CA ASN A 60 -15.89 -5.68 -10.29
C ASN A 60 -14.92 -6.63 -9.56
N SER A 61 -13.61 -6.46 -9.78
CA SER A 61 -12.56 -7.24 -9.11
C SER A 61 -12.09 -6.61 -7.80
N LEU A 62 -12.60 -5.40 -7.46
CA LEU A 62 -12.27 -4.74 -6.21
C LEU A 62 -13.03 -5.38 -5.05
N VAL A 63 -12.26 -5.86 -4.07
CA VAL A 63 -12.76 -6.51 -2.86
C VAL A 63 -12.09 -5.83 -1.67
N VAL A 64 -12.88 -5.49 -0.66
CA VAL A 64 -12.40 -4.89 0.59
C VAL A 64 -12.81 -5.80 1.74
N LYS A 65 -11.87 -6.09 2.64
CA LYS A 65 -12.14 -6.82 3.89
C LYS A 65 -11.94 -5.88 5.05
N ILE A 66 -12.92 -5.83 5.95
CA ILE A 66 -12.94 -4.90 7.08
C ILE A 66 -13.44 -5.66 8.30
N GLY A 67 -12.85 -5.45 9.48
CA GLY A 67 -13.42 -5.98 10.72
C GLY A 67 -14.87 -5.49 10.93
N GLN A 68 -15.74 -6.38 11.37
CA GLN A 68 -17.18 -6.16 11.57
C GLN A 68 -17.44 -5.04 12.59
N ASP A 69 -16.58 -4.87 13.59
CA ASP A 69 -16.68 -3.81 14.59
C ASP A 69 -16.24 -2.43 14.07
N ASN A 70 -15.61 -2.36 12.89
CA ASN A 70 -15.15 -1.12 12.30
C ASN A 70 -16.26 -0.46 11.47
N THR A 71 -17.36 -0.13 12.14
CA THR A 71 -18.52 0.56 11.54
C THR A 71 -18.12 1.83 10.77
N PRO A 72 -17.18 2.69 11.24
CA PRO A 72 -16.78 3.89 10.49
C PRO A 72 -16.19 3.56 9.11
N SER A 73 -15.38 2.51 9.01
CA SER A 73 -14.81 2.09 7.72
C SER A 73 -15.86 1.45 6.83
N ILE A 74 -16.77 0.64 7.38
CA ILE A 74 -17.88 0.06 6.61
C ILE A 74 -18.71 1.19 5.96
N ARG A 75 -19.10 2.21 6.74
CA ARG A 75 -19.82 3.39 6.22
C ARG A 75 -19.03 4.16 5.15
N LEU A 76 -17.70 4.24 5.31
CA LEU A 76 -16.83 4.89 4.33
C LEU A 76 -16.88 4.19 2.97
N PHE A 77 -16.77 2.85 2.96
CA PHE A 77 -16.81 2.07 1.73
C PHE A 77 -18.23 1.98 1.14
N GLU A 78 -19.27 1.94 1.98
CA GLU A 78 -20.66 2.09 1.52
C GLU A 78 -20.86 3.40 0.74
N GLY A 79 -20.32 4.52 1.25
CA GLY A 79 -20.37 5.81 0.56
C GLY A 79 -19.62 5.87 -0.77
N LEU A 80 -18.63 4.99 -0.97
CA LEU A 80 -17.88 4.86 -2.21
C LEU A 80 -18.58 3.95 -3.24
N GLY A 81 -19.71 3.33 -2.88
CA GLY A 81 -20.48 2.42 -3.73
C GLY A 81 -20.20 0.93 -3.50
N PHE A 82 -19.51 0.57 -2.42
CA PHE A 82 -19.32 -0.83 -2.05
C PHE A 82 -20.54 -1.35 -1.27
N THR A 83 -20.89 -2.61 -1.51
CA THR A 83 -21.90 -3.34 -0.74
C THR A 83 -21.25 -4.50 -0.02
N ILE A 84 -21.73 -4.81 1.18
CA ILE A 84 -21.36 -6.05 1.88
C ILE A 84 -21.87 -7.23 1.05
N VAL A 85 -20.99 -8.16 0.72
CA VAL A 85 -21.32 -9.39 -0.02
C VAL A 85 -21.26 -10.63 0.85
N LYS A 86 -20.42 -10.61 1.89
CA LYS A 86 -20.24 -11.74 2.79
C LYS A 86 -19.78 -11.25 4.15
N THR A 87 -20.33 -11.82 5.20
CA THR A 87 -19.79 -11.70 6.56
C THR A 87 -19.09 -13.01 6.91
N VAL A 88 -17.85 -12.91 7.39
CA VAL A 88 -17.01 -14.04 7.76
C VAL A 88 -16.89 -14.05 9.28
N ASP A 89 -17.84 -14.73 9.91
CA ASP A 89 -17.99 -14.80 11.38
C ASP A 89 -16.72 -15.36 12.06
N VAL A 90 -16.04 -16.32 11.43
CA VAL A 90 -14.81 -16.95 11.93
C VAL A 90 -13.67 -15.94 12.16
N PHE A 91 -13.66 -14.84 11.41
CA PHE A 91 -12.63 -13.79 11.52
C PHE A 91 -13.23 -12.45 11.97
N GLU A 92 -14.54 -12.40 12.27
CA GLU A 92 -15.25 -11.16 12.56
C GLU A 92 -15.01 -10.08 11.49
N GLU A 93 -14.98 -10.47 10.21
CA GLU A 93 -14.73 -9.58 9.08
C GLU A 93 -15.91 -9.54 8.11
N VAL A 94 -16.15 -8.39 7.49
CA VAL A 94 -17.06 -8.22 6.35
C VAL A 94 -16.26 -8.05 5.07
N GLU A 95 -16.65 -8.80 4.04
CA GLU A 95 -16.19 -8.62 2.67
C GLU A 95 -17.19 -7.71 1.93
N MET A 96 -16.67 -6.65 1.33
CA MET A 96 -17.41 -5.69 0.53
C MET A 96 -16.91 -5.67 -0.91
N ARG A 97 -17.82 -5.51 -1.88
CA ARG A 97 -17.51 -5.40 -3.32
C ARG A 97 -18.21 -4.21 -3.94
N LEU A 98 -17.64 -3.70 -5.02
CA LEU A 98 -18.25 -2.61 -5.78
C LEU A 98 -19.49 -3.12 -6.54
N ALA A 99 -20.68 -2.61 -6.21
CA ALA A 99 -21.91 -2.98 -6.87
C ALA A 99 -22.28 -1.95 -7.96
N GLY A 100 -22.20 -2.34 -9.23
CA GLY A 100 -22.72 -1.55 -10.34
C GLY A 100 -21.92 -0.29 -10.70
N GLN A 101 -22.62 0.82 -10.98
CA GLN A 101 -21.99 2.11 -11.32
C GLN A 101 -21.32 2.66 -10.05
N ALA A 102 -19.99 2.59 -10.03
CA ALA A 102 -19.16 3.25 -9.02
C ALA A 102 -19.65 4.69 -8.82
N ALA A 103 -19.70 5.14 -7.58
CA ALA A 103 -19.86 6.57 -7.30
C ALA A 103 -18.83 7.35 -8.13
N GLU A 104 -19.16 8.58 -8.52
CA GLU A 104 -18.23 9.46 -9.24
C GLU A 104 -17.02 9.75 -8.33
N TRP A 105 -16.01 8.90 -8.42
CA TRP A 105 -14.78 9.04 -7.65
C TRP A 105 -13.99 10.21 -8.20
N VAL A 106 -13.56 11.09 -7.30
CA VAL A 106 -12.69 12.21 -7.64
C VAL A 106 -11.41 11.67 -8.25
N ALA A 107 -11.16 11.99 -9.52
CA ALA A 107 -9.91 11.68 -10.21
C ALA A 107 -8.93 12.85 -10.08
N GLY A 108 -7.66 12.55 -9.84
CA GLY A 108 -6.58 13.55 -9.82
C GLY A 108 -5.87 13.65 -11.15
N THR A 109 -5.02 14.67 -11.31
CA THR A 109 -4.11 14.78 -12.45
C THR A 109 -2.95 13.81 -12.29
N VAL A 110 -2.79 12.85 -13.21
CA VAL A 110 -1.64 11.95 -13.25
C VAL A 110 -0.46 12.68 -13.88
N ARG A 111 0.70 12.65 -13.21
CA ARG A 111 1.97 13.16 -13.76
C ARG A 111 2.97 12.02 -13.80
N ALA A 112 3.61 11.84 -14.95
CA ALA A 112 4.74 10.93 -15.06
C ALA A 112 5.86 11.43 -14.16
N LEU A 113 6.31 10.59 -13.23
CA LEU A 113 7.53 10.83 -12.48
C LEU A 113 8.67 10.27 -13.34
N GLU A 114 9.49 11.15 -13.90
CA GLU A 114 10.71 10.73 -14.59
C GLU A 114 11.60 10.01 -13.57
N HIS A 115 11.95 8.75 -13.86
CA HIS A 115 12.85 7.97 -13.00
C HIS A 115 14.15 8.73 -12.85
N GLY A 116 14.55 9.00 -11.60
CA GLY A 116 15.83 9.60 -11.28
C GLY A 116 16.96 8.83 -11.96
N GLN A 117 17.77 9.57 -12.71
CA GLN A 117 19.03 9.13 -13.28
C GLN A 117 19.90 8.58 -12.15
N VAL A 118 20.08 7.26 -12.14
CA VAL A 118 21.14 6.63 -11.36
C VAL A 118 22.44 7.05 -12.04
N ASP A 119 23.15 8.00 -11.45
CA ASP A 119 24.52 8.33 -11.86
C ASP A 119 25.37 7.07 -11.63
N ASP A 120 25.54 6.28 -12.70
CA ASP A 120 26.59 5.28 -12.84
C ASP A 120 27.91 6.04 -12.84
N ARG A 121 28.40 6.38 -11.65
CA ARG A 121 29.73 6.93 -11.49
C ARG A 121 30.68 5.74 -11.57
N PRO A 122 31.47 5.58 -12.65
CA PRO A 122 32.44 4.50 -12.71
C PRO A 122 33.42 4.70 -11.56
N SER A 123 33.45 3.73 -10.65
CA SER A 123 34.42 3.66 -9.57
C SER A 123 35.80 3.59 -10.20
N ALA A 124 36.58 4.66 -10.02
CA ALA A 124 37.96 4.74 -10.52
C ALA A 124 38.76 3.56 -9.96
N GLY A 125 39.57 2.95 -10.83
CA GLY A 125 40.24 1.68 -10.61
C GLY A 125 41.10 1.62 -9.35
N GLU A 126 41.07 0.45 -8.71
CA GLU A 126 42.17 -0.03 -7.88
C GLU A 126 43.44 -0.14 -8.73
N PRO A 127 44.57 0.49 -8.35
CA PRO A 127 45.85 0.13 -8.92
C PRO A 127 46.33 -1.20 -8.32
N ASP A 128 46.51 -2.19 -9.20
CA ASP A 128 47.25 -3.42 -8.95
C ASP A 128 48.60 -3.13 -8.26
N ALA A 129 48.68 -3.43 -6.97
CA ALA A 129 49.94 -3.50 -6.26
C ALA A 129 50.51 -4.92 -6.39
N CYS A 130 51.11 -5.20 -7.54
CA CYS A 130 52.01 -6.35 -7.73
C CYS A 130 53.38 -5.86 -8.22
N GLY A 131 54.39 -5.96 -7.35
CA GLY A 131 55.80 -5.63 -7.61
C GLY A 131 56.43 -5.03 -6.35
N SER A 132 57.53 -5.52 -5.78
CA SER A 132 58.54 -6.49 -6.21
C SER A 132 59.14 -7.17 -4.97
#